data_AF-A0A4Q3U7U1-F1
#
_entry.id   AF-A0A4Q3U7U1-F1
#
_cell.length_a   1.000
_cell.length_b   1.000
_cell.length_c   1.000
_cell.angle_alpha   90.00
_cell.angle_beta   90.00
_cell.angle_gamma   90.00
#
_symmetry.space_group_name_H-M   'P 1'
#
loop_
_entity.id
_entity.type
_entity.pdbx_description
1 polymer ?
#
loop_
_entity_poly.entity_id
_entity_poly.type
_entity_poly.pdbx_seq_one_letter_code
_entity_poly.pdbx_strand_id
1 'polypeptide(L)'
;MAPTTDLGATLRSLRRKRGLSLDDASRRGGASKAALSAWENNLRSPRGPALARLLEAYEADDRTKARLVVLADPRHARIVLAGSPFGPVDAGTVLRAMRERRGIAQTDLAQKIGVSQSAISRWESGDDVPSAESLHALGFALGASPEETLALASAVGHGITDLSDDPEAAIAQIWAGNHYHSLRGLILLGWEAELVRRAARDRRWDIPLASVLSARACFLLVEGRDAEIAGVAKRTLRLSNTLDVRLQAVPALGTLDHALRRMGKDDSETTEMAETWSGKLPDSSSRAWMLRQHGQALIRRGRTAEGLRWIERSSDVELAARPDHPEPWSHRAEMLADAHLMAGDPCAAAAAVDGRRERCFPPKLFVRIEHANGRAVSEAEMAWLRWRTHGERWPDGLAGSVEIGEVEREVPVSPSWQRSISSIPARPSGQRS
;
A
#
# COMPACT_ATOMS: atom_id res chain seq x y z
N MET A 1 -6.83 -33.23 -5.48
CA MET A 1 -7.62 -33.16 -4.23
C MET A 1 -6.96 -32.14 -3.31
N ALA A 2 -7.58 -31.00 -3.05
CA ALA A 2 -7.05 -30.02 -2.10
C ALA A 2 -7.07 -30.66 -0.68
N PRO A 3 -6.03 -30.49 0.15
CA PRO A 3 -6.06 -31.00 1.52
C PRO A 3 -7.22 -30.32 2.25
N THR A 4 -8.26 -31.09 2.54
CA THR A 4 -9.36 -30.71 3.43
C THR A 4 -8.73 -30.17 4.71
N THR A 5 -8.89 -28.88 4.92
CA THR A 5 -8.23 -28.14 5.98
C THR A 5 -8.90 -28.51 7.30
N ASP A 6 -8.38 -29.56 7.94
CA ASP A 6 -8.98 -30.15 9.12
C ASP A 6 -8.75 -29.23 10.35
N LEU A 7 -9.73 -28.36 10.61
CA LEU A 7 -9.78 -27.50 11.78
C LEU A 7 -9.63 -28.33 13.06
N GLY A 8 -10.34 -29.44 13.17
CA GLY A 8 -10.33 -30.31 14.34
C GLY A 8 -8.97 -30.96 14.60
N ALA A 9 -8.35 -31.55 13.57
CA ALA A 9 -7.01 -32.12 13.70
C ALA A 9 -5.95 -31.06 14.02
N THR A 10 -6.08 -29.86 13.43
CA THR A 10 -5.16 -28.76 13.74
C THR A 10 -5.28 -28.32 15.21
N LEU A 11 -6.52 -28.16 15.72
CA LEU A 11 -6.76 -27.86 17.13
C LEU A 11 -6.20 -28.94 18.06
N ARG A 12 -6.43 -30.21 17.72
CA ARG A 12 -5.90 -31.36 18.48
C ARG A 12 -4.38 -31.39 18.49
N SER A 13 -3.75 -31.13 17.34
CA SER A 13 -2.31 -31.08 17.19
C SER A 13 -1.70 -29.95 18.02
N LEU A 14 -2.26 -28.74 17.96
CA LEU A 14 -1.86 -27.60 18.79
C LEU A 14 -1.96 -27.93 20.27
N ARG A 15 -3.10 -28.47 20.72
CA ARG A 15 -3.31 -28.85 22.11
C ARG A 15 -2.25 -29.85 22.60
N ARG A 16 -2.01 -30.91 21.82
CA ARG A 16 -1.03 -31.97 22.16
C ARG A 16 0.41 -31.44 22.15
N LYS A 17 0.76 -30.58 21.19
CA LYS A 17 2.09 -29.95 21.13
C LYS A 17 2.37 -29.08 22.37
N ARG A 18 1.33 -28.54 22.99
CA ARG A 18 1.39 -27.79 24.26
C ARG A 18 1.29 -28.68 25.51
N GLY A 19 1.19 -30.00 25.35
CA GLY A 19 1.07 -30.95 26.46
C GLY A 19 -0.24 -30.84 27.24
N LEU A 20 -1.27 -30.20 26.67
CA LEU A 20 -2.52 -29.94 27.38
C LEU A 20 -3.49 -31.12 27.28
N SER A 21 -4.04 -31.56 28.41
CA SER A 21 -5.22 -32.43 28.39
C SER A 21 -6.45 -31.65 27.91
N LEU A 22 -7.53 -32.35 27.56
CA LEU A 22 -8.80 -31.66 27.26
C LEU A 22 -9.36 -30.92 28.49
N ASP A 23 -9.03 -31.36 29.70
CA ASP A 23 -9.43 -30.69 30.94
C ASP A 23 -8.65 -29.40 31.15
N ASP A 24 -7.32 -29.44 30.97
CA ASP A 24 -6.47 -28.24 31.03
C ASP A 24 -6.88 -27.21 29.98
N ALA A 25 -7.12 -27.67 28.74
CA ALA A 25 -7.60 -26.82 27.66
C ALA A 25 -8.99 -26.24 27.95
N SER A 26 -9.87 -27.00 28.62
CA SER A 26 -11.18 -26.52 29.03
C SER A 26 -11.07 -25.39 30.05
N ARG A 27 -10.23 -25.57 31.08
CA ARG A 27 -9.97 -24.54 32.11
C ARG A 27 -9.33 -23.28 31.53
N ARG A 28 -8.40 -23.42 30.58
CA ARG A 28 -7.69 -22.27 29.98
C ARG A 28 -8.49 -21.54 28.89
N GLY A 29 -9.18 -22.26 28.01
CA GLY A 29 -9.90 -21.70 26.86
C GLY A 29 -11.35 -21.32 27.13
N GLY A 30 -11.92 -21.72 28.27
CA GLY A 30 -13.29 -21.42 28.66
C GLY A 30 -14.38 -22.17 27.86
N ALA A 31 -14.00 -23.17 27.07
CA ALA A 31 -14.92 -24.10 26.41
C ALA A 31 -15.00 -25.41 27.21
N SER A 32 -16.14 -26.10 27.22
CA SER A 32 -16.26 -27.36 27.94
C SER A 32 -15.44 -28.48 27.28
N LYS A 33 -14.97 -29.46 28.07
CA LYS A 33 -14.30 -30.67 27.56
C LYS A 33 -15.07 -31.36 26.44
N ALA A 34 -16.39 -31.45 26.55
CA ALA A 34 -17.26 -32.02 25.52
C ALA A 34 -17.27 -31.18 24.23
N ALA A 35 -17.32 -29.84 24.34
CA ALA A 35 -17.24 -28.96 23.19
C ALA A 35 -15.87 -29.07 22.49
N LEU A 36 -14.77 -29.06 23.26
CA LEU A 36 -13.43 -29.25 22.72
C LEU A 36 -13.27 -30.58 22.00
N SER A 37 -13.79 -31.66 22.58
CA SER A 37 -13.80 -32.97 21.93
C SER A 37 -14.62 -32.97 20.64
N ALA A 38 -15.79 -32.34 20.63
CA ALA A 38 -16.60 -32.22 19.42
C ALA A 38 -15.88 -31.41 18.32
N TRP A 39 -15.20 -30.31 18.69
CA TRP A 39 -14.44 -29.49 17.75
C TRP A 39 -13.24 -30.24 17.18
N GLU A 40 -12.46 -30.89 18.04
CA GLU A 40 -11.27 -31.65 17.62
C GLU A 40 -11.59 -32.85 16.72
N ASN A 41 -12.82 -33.37 16.77
CA ASN A 41 -13.30 -34.45 15.92
C ASN A 41 -14.16 -33.97 14.75
N ASN A 42 -14.22 -32.67 14.48
CA ASN A 42 -15.07 -32.04 13.46
C ASN A 42 -16.57 -32.38 13.56
N LEU A 43 -17.04 -32.77 14.75
CA LEU A 43 -18.46 -33.01 15.00
C LEU A 43 -19.25 -31.71 15.11
N ARG A 44 -18.56 -30.60 15.42
CA ARG A 44 -19.15 -29.27 15.54
C ARG A 44 -18.09 -28.19 15.28
N SER A 45 -18.44 -27.14 14.55
CA SER A 45 -17.56 -25.96 14.41
C SER A 45 -17.64 -25.05 15.65
N PRO A 46 -16.50 -24.53 16.13
CA PRO A 46 -16.49 -23.50 17.16
C PRO A 46 -17.01 -22.17 16.63
N ARG A 47 -17.58 -21.34 17.50
CA ARG A 47 -17.86 -19.93 17.17
C ARG A 47 -16.58 -19.10 17.28
N GLY A 48 -16.49 -18.03 16.49
CA GLY A 48 -15.29 -17.17 16.42
C GLY A 48 -14.70 -16.75 17.78
N PRO A 49 -15.48 -16.18 18.72
CA PRO A 49 -14.93 -15.72 20.00
C PRO A 49 -14.38 -16.84 20.88
N ALA A 50 -15.05 -18.00 20.86
CA ALA A 50 -14.62 -19.15 21.66
C ALA A 50 -13.38 -19.81 21.06
N LEU A 51 -13.31 -19.87 19.72
CA LEU A 51 -12.11 -20.31 19.01
C LEU A 51 -10.93 -19.37 19.26
N ALA A 52 -11.13 -18.05 19.19
CA ALA A 52 -10.07 -17.07 19.41
C ALA A 52 -9.43 -17.21 20.80
N ARG A 53 -10.26 -17.31 21.87
CA ARG A 53 -9.77 -17.57 23.23
C ARG A 53 -9.03 -18.89 23.36
N LEU A 54 -9.51 -19.95 22.71
CA LEU A 54 -8.84 -21.24 22.72
C LEU A 54 -7.47 -21.17 22.03
N LEU A 55 -7.37 -20.47 20.90
CA LEU A 55 -6.12 -20.31 20.16
C LEU A 55 -5.12 -19.44 20.93
N GLU A 56 -5.58 -18.47 21.69
CA GLU A 56 -4.74 -17.72 22.64
C GLU A 56 -4.24 -18.63 23.77
N ALA A 57 -5.10 -19.47 24.35
CA ALA A 57 -4.71 -20.46 25.36
C ALA A 57 -3.73 -21.52 24.82
N TYR A 58 -3.74 -21.78 23.51
CA TYR A 58 -2.80 -22.66 22.82
C TYR A 58 -1.55 -21.93 22.34
N GLU A 59 -1.47 -20.59 22.53
CA GLU A 59 -0.43 -19.73 22.01
C GLU A 59 -0.20 -19.99 20.51
N ALA A 60 -1.29 -20.03 19.74
CA ALA A 60 -1.22 -20.18 18.30
C ALA A 60 -0.61 -18.92 17.67
N ASP A 61 0.28 -19.11 16.71
CA ASP A 61 0.83 -18.00 15.93
C ASP A 61 -0.25 -17.30 15.07
N ASP A 62 0.01 -16.07 14.66
CA ASP A 62 -0.93 -15.24 13.88
C ASP A 62 -1.42 -15.92 12.61
N ARG A 63 -0.57 -16.69 11.94
CA ARG A 63 -0.91 -17.39 10.71
C ARG A 63 -1.91 -18.52 11.01
N THR A 64 -1.61 -19.33 12.00
CA THR A 64 -2.49 -20.41 12.46
C THR A 64 -3.83 -19.84 12.94
N LYS A 65 -3.80 -18.74 13.70
CA LYS A 65 -5.01 -18.03 14.14
C LYS A 65 -5.84 -17.54 12.96
N ALA A 66 -5.21 -16.90 11.98
CA ALA A 66 -5.89 -16.42 10.78
C ALA A 66 -6.59 -17.54 10.00
N ARG A 67 -5.88 -18.66 9.74
CA ARG A 67 -6.46 -19.81 9.02
C ARG A 67 -7.69 -20.35 9.74
N LEU A 68 -7.57 -20.64 11.05
CA LEU A 68 -8.61 -21.36 11.78
C LEU A 68 -9.83 -20.49 12.06
N VAL A 69 -9.63 -19.21 12.39
CA VAL A 69 -10.75 -18.29 12.63
C VAL A 69 -11.51 -18.02 11.34
N VAL A 70 -10.83 -17.82 10.20
CA VAL A 70 -11.50 -17.66 8.90
C VAL A 70 -12.29 -18.91 8.51
N LEU A 71 -11.76 -20.11 8.76
CA LEU A 71 -12.48 -21.36 8.46
C LEU A 71 -13.72 -21.56 9.35
N ALA A 72 -13.63 -21.19 10.62
CA ALA A 72 -14.72 -21.40 11.57
C ALA A 72 -15.82 -20.33 11.45
N ASP A 73 -15.42 -19.08 11.30
CA ASP A 73 -16.30 -17.92 11.38
C ASP A 73 -15.69 -16.71 10.62
N PRO A 74 -15.85 -16.66 9.27
CA PRO A 74 -15.32 -15.57 8.45
C PRO A 74 -15.76 -14.18 8.91
N ARG A 75 -16.98 -14.06 9.46
CA ARG A 75 -17.53 -12.79 9.93
C ARG A 75 -16.77 -12.29 11.15
N HIS A 76 -16.56 -13.18 12.13
CA HIS A 76 -15.81 -12.82 13.33
C HIS A 76 -14.31 -12.64 13.08
N ALA A 77 -13.76 -13.30 12.04
CA ALA A 77 -12.36 -13.17 11.65
C ALA A 77 -11.96 -11.70 11.40
N ARG A 78 -12.84 -10.88 10.82
CA ARG A 78 -12.58 -9.45 10.59
C ARG A 78 -12.22 -8.69 11.87
N ILE A 79 -12.93 -8.98 12.95
CA ILE A 79 -12.74 -8.30 14.24
C ILE A 79 -11.44 -8.79 14.88
N VAL A 80 -11.29 -10.10 14.99
CA VAL A 80 -10.14 -10.72 15.69
C VAL A 80 -8.83 -10.47 14.94
N LEU A 81 -8.88 -10.35 13.61
CA LEU A 81 -7.72 -10.17 12.76
C LEU A 81 -7.53 -8.72 12.29
N ALA A 82 -8.30 -7.74 12.79
CA ALA A 82 -8.16 -6.33 12.40
C ALA A 82 -6.73 -5.80 12.65
N GLY A 83 -6.10 -6.27 13.73
CA GLY A 83 -4.70 -6.00 14.06
C GLY A 83 -3.71 -7.04 13.53
N SER A 84 -4.15 -8.06 12.80
CA SER A 84 -3.25 -9.09 12.28
C SER A 84 -2.65 -8.67 10.94
N PRO A 85 -1.41 -9.07 10.65
CA PRO A 85 -0.88 -9.06 9.29
C PRO A 85 -1.82 -9.72 8.26
N PHE A 86 -2.52 -10.78 8.69
CA PHE A 86 -3.42 -11.59 7.88
C PHE A 86 -4.88 -11.17 8.02
N GLY A 87 -5.13 -9.89 8.34
CA GLY A 87 -6.48 -9.32 8.33
C GLY A 87 -7.17 -9.52 6.98
N PRO A 88 -8.40 -10.03 6.93
CA PRO A 88 -9.08 -10.32 5.67
C PRO A 88 -9.51 -9.01 4.98
N VAL A 89 -9.48 -9.02 3.65
CA VAL A 89 -10.26 -8.08 2.84
C VAL A 89 -11.62 -8.75 2.58
N ASP A 90 -12.68 -8.18 3.13
CA ASP A 90 -14.03 -8.69 2.93
C ASP A 90 -14.67 -8.18 1.63
N ALA A 91 -15.71 -8.89 1.18
CA ALA A 91 -16.46 -8.54 -0.02
C ALA A 91 -17.11 -7.16 0.08
N GLY A 92 -17.49 -6.71 1.28
CA GLY A 92 -18.06 -5.40 1.55
C GLY A 92 -17.12 -4.26 1.16
N THR A 93 -15.84 -4.39 1.51
CA THR A 93 -14.80 -3.42 1.13
C THR A 93 -14.70 -3.28 -0.40
N VAL A 94 -14.76 -4.38 -1.14
CA VAL A 94 -14.74 -4.37 -2.61
C VAL A 94 -16.03 -3.77 -3.18
N LEU A 95 -17.19 -4.17 -2.67
CA LEU A 95 -18.50 -3.65 -3.10
C LEU A 95 -18.60 -2.13 -2.90
N ARG A 96 -18.16 -1.64 -1.74
CA ARG A 96 -18.10 -0.21 -1.44
C ARG A 96 -17.23 0.53 -2.45
N ALA A 97 -16.03 0.02 -2.73
CA ALA A 97 -15.13 0.63 -3.71
C ALA A 97 -15.73 0.64 -5.14
N MET A 98 -16.42 -0.44 -5.55
CA MET A 98 -17.14 -0.48 -6.83
C MET A 98 -18.27 0.56 -6.90
N ARG A 99 -19.02 0.75 -5.81
CA ARG A 99 -20.11 1.73 -5.71
C ARG A 99 -19.58 3.16 -5.72
N GLU A 100 -18.61 3.46 -4.88
CA GLU A 100 -18.03 4.81 -4.74
C GLU A 100 -17.38 5.28 -6.05
N ARG A 101 -16.71 4.40 -6.79
CA ARG A 101 -16.13 4.75 -8.10
C ARG A 101 -17.17 5.19 -9.13
N ARG A 102 -18.43 4.79 -8.93
CA ARG A 102 -19.56 5.17 -9.80
C ARG A 102 -20.38 6.34 -9.23
N GLY A 103 -20.01 6.87 -8.06
CA GLY A 103 -20.77 7.94 -7.41
C GLY A 103 -22.20 7.54 -7.02
N ILE A 104 -22.50 6.25 -6.87
CA ILE A 104 -23.85 5.76 -6.56
C ILE A 104 -24.06 5.80 -5.04
N ALA A 105 -25.20 6.30 -4.56
CA ALA A 105 -25.54 6.25 -3.14
C ALA A 105 -26.00 4.84 -2.72
N GLN A 106 -25.84 4.49 -1.44
CA GLN A 106 -26.30 3.20 -0.93
C GLN A 106 -27.81 3.00 -1.11
N THR A 107 -28.60 4.08 -0.95
CA THR A 107 -30.06 4.09 -1.17
C THR A 107 -30.41 3.71 -2.60
N ASP A 108 -29.72 4.28 -3.56
CA ASP A 108 -30.01 4.09 -4.99
C ASP A 108 -29.64 2.67 -5.43
N LEU A 109 -28.51 2.16 -4.93
CA LEU A 109 -28.10 0.77 -5.15
C LEU A 109 -29.12 -0.20 -4.53
N ALA A 110 -29.57 0.08 -3.31
CA ALA A 110 -30.58 -0.74 -2.63
C ALA A 110 -31.88 -0.81 -3.42
N GLN A 111 -32.37 0.33 -3.90
CA GLN A 111 -33.57 0.42 -4.73
C GLN A 111 -33.41 -0.35 -6.04
N LYS A 112 -32.25 -0.25 -6.70
CA LYS A 112 -31.98 -0.96 -7.97
C LYS A 112 -32.06 -2.48 -7.86
N ILE A 113 -31.68 -3.06 -6.72
CA ILE A 113 -31.67 -4.51 -6.51
C ILE A 113 -32.78 -5.01 -5.58
N GLY A 114 -33.70 -4.14 -5.17
CA GLY A 114 -34.88 -4.52 -4.37
C GLY A 114 -34.57 -4.88 -2.91
N VAL A 115 -33.58 -4.25 -2.28
CA VAL A 115 -33.25 -4.46 -0.85
C VAL A 115 -33.33 -3.15 -0.05
N SER A 116 -33.18 -3.24 1.27
CA SER A 116 -33.09 -2.04 2.12
C SER A 116 -31.71 -1.40 2.06
N GLN A 117 -31.63 -0.07 2.23
CA GLN A 117 -30.34 0.62 2.37
C GLN A 117 -29.52 0.06 3.53
N SER A 118 -30.18 -0.34 4.62
CA SER A 118 -29.52 -0.98 5.76
C SER A 118 -28.90 -2.34 5.41
N ALA A 119 -29.43 -3.07 4.42
CA ALA A 119 -28.77 -4.27 3.91
C ALA A 119 -27.46 -3.92 3.20
N ILE A 120 -27.47 -2.93 2.29
CA ILE A 120 -26.25 -2.45 1.62
C ILE A 120 -25.22 -1.98 2.64
N SER A 121 -25.63 -1.19 3.64
CA SER A 121 -24.73 -0.70 4.67
C SER A 121 -24.06 -1.83 5.46
N ARG A 122 -24.82 -2.87 5.85
CA ARG A 122 -24.27 -4.03 6.58
C ARG A 122 -23.35 -4.88 5.71
N TRP A 123 -23.63 -4.95 4.41
CA TRP A 123 -22.75 -5.63 3.46
C TRP A 123 -21.44 -4.87 3.29
N GLU A 124 -21.49 -3.56 3.07
CA GLU A 124 -20.30 -2.72 2.88
C GLU A 124 -19.44 -2.58 4.14
N SER A 125 -20.04 -2.66 5.33
CA SER A 125 -19.29 -2.69 6.59
C SER A 125 -18.72 -4.08 6.94
N GLY A 126 -19.12 -5.12 6.19
CA GLY A 126 -18.78 -6.51 6.49
C GLY A 126 -19.46 -7.06 7.74
N ASP A 127 -20.57 -6.46 8.20
CA ASP A 127 -21.40 -6.97 9.30
C ASP A 127 -22.29 -8.13 8.84
N ASP A 128 -22.61 -8.19 7.55
CA ASP A 128 -23.33 -9.29 6.93
C ASP A 128 -22.72 -9.63 5.56
N VAL A 129 -22.93 -10.86 5.10
CA VAL A 129 -22.41 -11.34 3.82
C VAL A 129 -23.58 -11.42 2.85
N PRO A 130 -23.51 -10.77 1.66
CA PRO A 130 -24.55 -10.91 0.67
C PRO A 130 -24.66 -12.36 0.19
N SER A 131 -25.88 -12.82 -0.11
CA SER A 131 -26.08 -14.13 -0.73
C SER A 131 -25.45 -14.18 -2.13
N ALA A 132 -25.22 -15.37 -2.68
CA ALA A 132 -24.73 -15.51 -4.06
C ALA A 132 -25.63 -14.78 -5.07
N GLU A 133 -26.95 -14.87 -4.89
CA GLU A 133 -27.95 -14.15 -5.68
C GLU A 133 -27.80 -12.62 -5.53
N SER A 134 -27.61 -12.13 -4.30
CA SER A 134 -27.39 -10.70 -4.04
C SER A 134 -26.09 -10.21 -4.66
N LEU A 135 -25.00 -10.99 -4.58
CA LEU A 135 -23.72 -10.67 -5.22
C LEU A 135 -23.87 -10.58 -6.74
N HIS A 136 -24.64 -11.47 -7.35
CA HIS A 136 -24.92 -11.43 -8.78
C HIS A 136 -25.74 -10.19 -9.16
N ALA A 137 -26.80 -9.88 -8.40
CA ALA A 137 -27.61 -8.68 -8.60
C ALA A 137 -26.78 -7.39 -8.43
N LEU A 138 -25.91 -7.34 -7.42
CA LEU A 138 -24.97 -6.22 -7.21
C LEU A 138 -24.01 -6.07 -8.39
N GLY A 139 -23.41 -7.17 -8.87
CA GLY A 139 -22.52 -7.17 -10.02
C GLY A 139 -23.20 -6.63 -11.28
N PHE A 140 -24.44 -7.03 -11.53
CA PHE A 140 -25.23 -6.53 -12.67
C PHE A 140 -25.62 -5.05 -12.49
N ALA A 141 -26.15 -4.67 -11.33
CA ALA A 141 -26.59 -3.31 -11.06
C ALA A 141 -25.45 -2.28 -11.07
N LEU A 142 -24.24 -2.72 -10.73
CA LEU A 142 -23.03 -1.91 -10.83
C LEU A 142 -22.40 -2.01 -12.22
N GLY A 143 -22.79 -2.95 -13.10
CA GLY A 143 -22.09 -3.17 -14.37
C GLY A 143 -20.62 -3.49 -14.12
N ALA A 144 -20.37 -4.54 -13.33
CA ALA A 144 -19.03 -4.96 -12.94
C ALA A 144 -18.16 -5.32 -14.15
N SER A 145 -16.93 -4.80 -14.19
CA SER A 145 -15.93 -5.24 -15.17
C SER A 145 -15.39 -6.63 -14.79
N PRO A 146 -14.66 -7.31 -15.70
CA PRO A 146 -13.98 -8.56 -15.40
C PRO A 146 -13.06 -8.46 -14.18
N GLU A 147 -12.28 -7.38 -14.08
CA GLU A 147 -11.34 -7.13 -12.97
C GLU A 147 -12.06 -6.96 -11.64
N GLU A 148 -13.21 -6.28 -11.63
CA GLU A 148 -14.02 -6.12 -10.42
C GLU A 148 -14.66 -7.43 -9.98
N THR A 149 -15.10 -8.23 -10.95
CA THR A 149 -15.65 -9.57 -10.70
C THR A 149 -14.59 -10.48 -10.09
N LEU A 150 -13.35 -10.43 -10.59
CA LEU A 150 -12.21 -11.15 -10.03
C LEU A 150 -11.88 -10.66 -8.61
N ALA A 151 -11.84 -9.36 -8.39
CA ALA A 151 -11.60 -8.79 -7.07
C ALA A 151 -12.67 -9.22 -6.05
N LEU A 152 -13.94 -9.19 -6.44
CA LEU A 152 -15.05 -9.64 -5.59
C LEU A 152 -14.99 -11.13 -5.32
N ALA A 153 -14.74 -11.96 -6.34
CA ALA A 153 -14.59 -13.41 -6.18
C ALA A 153 -13.41 -13.76 -5.26
N SER A 154 -12.30 -13.02 -5.38
CA SER A 154 -11.17 -13.11 -4.46
C SER A 154 -11.57 -12.69 -3.04
N ALA A 155 -12.29 -11.59 -2.83
CA ALA A 155 -12.72 -11.19 -1.48
C ALA A 155 -13.70 -12.17 -0.82
N VAL A 156 -14.56 -12.83 -1.60
CA VAL A 156 -15.47 -13.89 -1.12
C VAL A 156 -14.74 -15.20 -0.80
N GLY A 157 -13.55 -15.40 -1.35
CA GLY A 157 -12.72 -16.58 -1.05
C GLY A 157 -12.84 -17.73 -2.05
N HIS A 158 -13.34 -17.46 -3.27
CA HIS A 158 -13.42 -18.49 -4.33
C HIS A 158 -12.06 -18.91 -4.89
N GLY A 159 -10.97 -18.19 -4.57
CA GLY A 159 -9.63 -18.47 -5.10
C GLY A 159 -9.47 -18.12 -6.58
N ILE A 160 -10.44 -17.39 -7.16
CA ILE A 160 -10.42 -16.95 -8.55
C ILE A 160 -9.74 -15.57 -8.58
N THR A 161 -8.57 -15.52 -9.22
CA THR A 161 -7.73 -14.32 -9.38
C THR A 161 -6.96 -14.40 -10.69
N ASP A 162 -6.52 -13.26 -11.21
CA ASP A 162 -5.55 -13.12 -12.30
C ASP A 162 -4.09 -13.06 -11.82
N LEU A 163 -3.86 -13.13 -10.51
CA LEU A 163 -2.52 -13.12 -9.92
C LEU A 163 -1.78 -14.45 -10.19
N SER A 164 -0.51 -14.36 -10.58
CA SER A 164 0.36 -15.53 -10.77
C SER A 164 0.41 -16.47 -9.55
N ASP A 165 0.50 -17.77 -9.80
CA ASP A 165 0.78 -18.79 -8.77
C ASP A 165 2.28 -18.95 -8.45
N ASP A 166 3.13 -18.27 -9.22
CA ASP A 166 4.56 -18.11 -8.90
C ASP A 166 4.79 -16.83 -8.09
N PRO A 167 5.41 -16.90 -6.88
CA PRO A 167 5.62 -15.74 -6.03
C PRO A 167 6.42 -14.61 -6.67
N GLU A 168 7.45 -14.90 -7.45
CA GLU A 168 8.29 -13.87 -8.07
C GLU A 168 7.53 -13.14 -9.19
N ALA A 169 6.87 -13.89 -10.06
CA ALA A 169 6.01 -13.33 -11.09
C ALA A 169 4.83 -12.53 -10.49
N ALA A 170 4.27 -12.97 -9.35
CA ALA A 170 3.23 -12.22 -8.64
C ALA A 170 3.76 -10.87 -8.13
N ILE A 171 4.98 -10.82 -7.59
CA ILE A 171 5.62 -9.55 -7.17
C ILE A 171 5.79 -8.63 -8.38
N ALA A 172 6.27 -9.15 -9.52
CA ALA A 172 6.42 -8.38 -10.74
C ALA A 172 5.07 -7.81 -11.23
N GLN A 173 4.00 -8.62 -11.22
CA GLN A 173 2.65 -8.18 -11.59
C GLN A 173 2.14 -7.05 -10.69
N ILE A 174 2.33 -7.15 -9.37
CA ILE A 174 1.93 -6.12 -8.40
C ILE A 174 2.53 -4.75 -8.73
N TRP A 175 3.81 -4.74 -9.10
CA TRP A 175 4.56 -3.51 -9.37
C TRP A 175 4.52 -3.05 -10.83
N ALA A 176 4.08 -3.90 -11.77
CA ALA A 176 4.14 -3.62 -13.21
C ALA A 176 3.36 -2.38 -13.68
N GLY A 177 2.36 -1.91 -12.91
CA GLY A 177 1.66 -0.67 -13.27
C GLY A 177 0.65 -0.79 -14.43
N ASN A 178 0.54 -1.95 -15.08
CA ASN A 178 -0.14 -2.14 -16.36
C ASN A 178 -1.69 -2.04 -16.33
N HIS A 179 -2.28 -1.66 -15.20
CA HIS A 179 -3.73 -1.55 -15.07
C HIS A 179 -4.16 -0.09 -15.14
N TYR A 180 -5.34 0.15 -15.71
CA TYR A 180 -5.98 1.46 -15.64
C TYR A 180 -6.02 1.97 -14.20
N HIS A 181 -5.60 3.22 -13.99
CA HIS A 181 -5.51 3.83 -12.67
C HIS A 181 -6.83 3.71 -11.88
N SER A 182 -7.96 3.88 -12.56
CA SER A 182 -9.30 3.77 -11.98
C SER A 182 -9.66 2.37 -11.43
N LEU A 183 -9.04 1.31 -11.95
CA LEU A 183 -9.26 -0.08 -11.50
C LEU A 183 -8.18 -0.56 -10.53
N ARG A 184 -7.04 0.13 -10.48
CA ARG A 184 -5.86 -0.27 -9.70
C ARG A 184 -6.18 -0.55 -8.24
N GLY A 185 -6.96 0.33 -7.59
CA GLY A 185 -7.36 0.14 -6.19
C GLY A 185 -8.14 -1.15 -5.94
N LEU A 186 -9.04 -1.54 -6.86
CA LEU A 186 -9.84 -2.76 -6.74
C LEU A 186 -9.03 -4.02 -7.01
N ILE A 187 -8.16 -3.99 -8.01
CA ILE A 187 -7.26 -5.11 -8.32
C ILE A 187 -6.38 -5.40 -7.11
N LEU A 188 -5.80 -4.37 -6.49
CA LEU A 188 -4.99 -4.52 -5.27
C LEU A 188 -5.79 -5.09 -4.10
N LEU A 189 -7.06 -4.72 -3.92
CA LEU A 189 -7.93 -5.32 -2.90
C LEU A 189 -8.20 -6.81 -3.16
N GLY A 190 -8.46 -7.18 -4.41
CA GLY A 190 -8.63 -8.58 -4.83
C GLY A 190 -7.37 -9.42 -4.56
N TRP A 191 -6.22 -8.94 -5.02
CA TRP A 191 -4.94 -9.59 -4.79
C TRP A 191 -4.58 -9.67 -3.31
N GLU A 192 -4.86 -8.64 -2.52
CA GLU A 192 -4.67 -8.69 -1.07
C GLU A 192 -5.52 -9.78 -0.43
N ALA A 193 -6.81 -9.88 -0.78
CA ALA A 193 -7.69 -10.92 -0.27
C ALA A 193 -7.13 -12.33 -0.54
N GLU A 194 -6.64 -12.56 -1.75
CA GLU A 194 -6.04 -13.83 -2.14
C GLU A 194 -4.69 -14.09 -1.46
N LEU A 195 -3.79 -13.09 -1.45
CA LEU A 195 -2.47 -13.21 -0.86
C LEU A 195 -2.52 -13.40 0.65
N VAL A 196 -3.48 -12.80 1.35
CA VAL A 196 -3.73 -13.10 2.78
C VAL A 196 -4.00 -14.58 2.98
N ARG A 197 -4.81 -15.21 2.13
CA ARG A 197 -5.09 -16.66 2.23
C ARG A 197 -3.89 -17.52 1.87
N ARG A 198 -3.15 -17.16 0.82
CA ARG A 198 -1.94 -17.89 0.40
C ARG A 198 -0.84 -17.81 1.47
N ALA A 199 -0.55 -16.60 1.97
CA ALA A 199 0.41 -16.35 3.05
C ALA A 199 -0.03 -16.99 4.37
N ALA A 200 -1.33 -17.05 4.64
CA ALA A 200 -1.84 -17.77 5.79
C ALA A 200 -1.57 -19.29 5.69
N ARG A 201 -1.42 -19.87 4.50
CA ARG A 201 -1.13 -21.31 4.35
C ARG A 201 0.35 -21.62 4.20
N ASP A 202 1.12 -20.70 3.61
CA ASP A 202 2.49 -20.95 3.19
C ASP A 202 3.34 -19.66 3.25
N ARG A 203 4.52 -19.75 3.88
CA ARG A 203 5.40 -18.61 4.13
C ARG A 203 5.98 -18.00 2.86
N ARG A 204 6.08 -18.74 1.76
CA ARG A 204 6.63 -18.20 0.51
C ARG A 204 5.82 -17.01 -0.03
N TRP A 205 4.56 -16.89 0.40
CA TRP A 205 3.67 -15.79 0.03
C TRP A 205 3.77 -14.57 0.96
N ASP A 206 4.61 -14.59 2.00
CA ASP A 206 4.83 -13.43 2.88
C ASP A 206 5.42 -12.25 2.10
N ILE A 207 6.31 -12.51 1.13
CA ILE A 207 6.94 -11.48 0.29
C ILE A 207 5.89 -10.85 -0.66
N PRO A 208 5.16 -11.61 -1.50
CA PRO A 208 4.05 -11.06 -2.30
C PRO A 208 2.99 -10.31 -1.48
N LEU A 209 2.62 -10.82 -0.29
CA LEU A 209 1.66 -10.13 0.58
C LEU A 209 2.19 -8.77 1.05
N ALA A 210 3.46 -8.67 1.43
CA ALA A 210 4.06 -7.38 1.74
C ALA A 210 4.10 -6.45 0.51
N SER A 211 4.38 -6.98 -0.68
CA SER A 211 4.37 -6.21 -1.93
C SER A 211 3.00 -5.61 -2.22
N VAL A 212 1.90 -6.37 -2.15
CA VAL A 212 0.55 -5.85 -2.45
C VAL A 212 0.11 -4.82 -1.42
N LEU A 213 0.41 -5.03 -0.13
CA LEU A 213 0.09 -4.07 0.91
C LEU A 213 0.88 -2.76 0.74
N SER A 214 2.16 -2.85 0.39
CA SER A 214 2.98 -1.68 0.04
C SER A 214 2.46 -0.95 -1.19
N ALA A 215 2.14 -1.68 -2.28
CA ALA A 215 1.58 -1.08 -3.49
C ALA A 215 0.24 -0.38 -3.21
N ARG A 216 -0.59 -0.95 -2.34
CA ARG A 216 -1.86 -0.36 -1.90
C ARG A 216 -1.64 0.89 -1.04
N ALA A 217 -0.68 0.88 -0.12
CA ALA A 217 -0.33 2.08 0.65
C ALA A 217 0.16 3.22 -0.28
N CYS A 218 0.98 2.90 -1.28
CA CYS A 218 1.40 3.86 -2.31
C CYS A 218 0.22 4.39 -3.13
N PHE A 219 -0.71 3.52 -3.52
CA PHE A 219 -1.91 3.95 -4.25
C PHE A 219 -2.77 4.90 -3.42
N LEU A 220 -3.02 4.58 -2.14
CA LEU A 220 -3.78 5.46 -1.23
C LEU A 220 -3.12 6.82 -1.04
N LEU A 221 -1.78 6.87 -1.02
CA LEU A 221 -1.05 8.13 -0.96
C LEU A 221 -1.28 8.99 -2.20
N VAL A 222 -1.22 8.40 -3.40
CA VAL A 222 -1.48 9.10 -4.67
C VAL A 222 -2.91 9.64 -4.71
N GLU A 223 -3.87 8.87 -4.18
CA GLU A 223 -5.27 9.28 -4.07
C GLU A 223 -5.54 10.30 -2.94
N GLY A 224 -4.52 10.68 -2.15
CA GLY A 224 -4.67 11.60 -1.03
C GLY A 224 -5.49 11.04 0.15
N ARG A 225 -5.64 9.72 0.24
CA ARG A 225 -6.45 9.02 1.26
C ARG A 225 -5.63 8.70 2.51
N ASP A 226 -5.04 9.74 3.10
CA ASP A 226 -4.04 9.63 4.18
C ASP A 226 -4.55 8.84 5.40
N ALA A 227 -5.84 8.99 5.75
CA ALA A 227 -6.46 8.32 6.88
C ALA A 227 -6.47 6.78 6.78
N GLU A 228 -6.38 6.23 5.56
CA GLU A 228 -6.45 4.78 5.32
C GLU A 228 -5.07 4.11 5.27
N ILE A 229 -4.01 4.89 5.03
CA ILE A 229 -2.64 4.38 4.86
C ILE A 229 -2.15 3.67 6.12
N ALA A 230 -2.45 4.22 7.30
CA ALA A 230 -1.95 3.70 8.57
C ALA A 230 -2.33 2.23 8.82
N GLY A 231 -3.56 1.84 8.51
CA GLY A 231 -4.00 0.45 8.69
C GLY A 231 -3.26 -0.53 7.78
N VAL A 232 -3.08 -0.16 6.52
CA VAL A 232 -2.40 -0.99 5.50
C VAL A 232 -0.90 -1.08 5.81
N ALA A 233 -0.24 0.06 6.01
CA ALA A 233 1.19 0.09 6.25
C ALA A 233 1.59 -0.65 7.52
N LYS A 234 0.85 -0.47 8.63
CA LYS A 234 1.14 -1.19 9.90
C LYS A 234 0.96 -2.70 9.76
N ARG A 235 0.11 -3.20 8.84
CA ARG A 235 0.04 -4.64 8.55
C ARG A 235 1.31 -5.12 7.83
N THR A 236 1.80 -4.37 6.84
CA THR A 236 3.06 -4.67 6.16
C THR A 236 4.24 -4.69 7.13
N LEU A 237 4.34 -3.70 8.02
CA LEU A 237 5.45 -3.56 8.97
C LEU A 237 5.46 -4.68 10.03
N ARG A 238 4.32 -5.30 10.33
CA ARG A 238 4.26 -6.48 11.20
C ARG A 238 4.69 -7.77 10.49
N LEU A 239 4.61 -7.83 9.15
CA LEU A 239 5.13 -8.97 8.37
C LEU A 239 6.64 -8.95 8.24
N SER A 240 7.29 -7.78 8.34
CA SER A 240 8.68 -7.53 7.94
C SER A 240 9.75 -8.07 8.91
N ASN A 241 9.64 -9.35 9.22
CA ASN A 241 10.54 -10.08 10.12
C ASN A 241 11.79 -10.59 9.42
N THR A 242 11.73 -10.86 8.11
CA THR A 242 12.86 -11.29 7.27
C THR A 242 13.39 -10.13 6.42
N LEU A 243 14.61 -10.29 5.87
CA LEU A 243 15.22 -9.28 4.99
C LEU A 243 14.38 -9.02 3.74
N ASP A 244 13.94 -10.07 3.04
CA ASP A 244 13.19 -9.93 1.79
C ASP A 244 11.84 -9.25 2.00
N VAL A 245 11.16 -9.55 3.11
CA VAL A 245 9.89 -8.89 3.44
C VAL A 245 10.13 -7.43 3.84
N ARG A 246 11.24 -7.11 4.53
CA ARG A 246 11.61 -5.70 4.80
C ARG A 246 11.86 -4.92 3.53
N LEU A 247 12.54 -5.51 2.54
CA LEU A 247 12.75 -4.88 1.23
C LEU A 247 11.41 -4.51 0.57
N GLN A 248 10.41 -5.40 0.63
CA GLN A 248 9.07 -5.10 0.11
C GLN A 248 8.27 -4.12 0.97
N ALA A 249 8.59 -3.99 2.26
CA ALA A 249 7.89 -3.11 3.20
C ALA A 249 8.40 -1.65 3.19
N VAL A 250 9.53 -1.36 2.55
CA VAL A 250 10.10 -0.01 2.47
C VAL A 250 9.09 1.04 1.96
N PRO A 251 8.33 0.80 0.88
CA PRO A 251 7.35 1.77 0.40
C PRO A 251 6.21 2.00 1.40
N ALA A 252 5.76 0.97 2.12
CA ALA A 252 4.77 1.10 3.18
C ALA A 252 5.26 1.97 4.34
N LEU A 253 6.53 1.84 4.73
CA LEU A 253 7.14 2.69 5.76
C LEU A 253 7.14 4.16 5.32
N GLY A 254 7.54 4.43 4.07
CA GLY A 254 7.59 5.79 3.53
C GLY A 254 6.26 6.47 3.34
N THR A 255 5.28 5.71 2.87
CA THR A 255 3.91 6.21 2.72
C THR A 255 3.29 6.49 4.08
N LEU A 256 3.54 5.66 5.08
CA LEU A 256 3.09 5.90 6.46
C LEU A 256 3.71 7.17 7.05
N ASP A 257 5.04 7.31 6.94
CA ASP A 257 5.77 8.48 7.42
C ASP A 257 5.23 9.78 6.79
N HIS A 258 5.04 9.77 5.46
CA HIS A 258 4.49 10.91 4.73
C HIS A 258 3.04 11.23 5.15
N ALA A 259 2.20 10.22 5.30
CA ALA A 259 0.81 10.38 5.72
C ALA A 259 0.71 10.96 7.14
N LEU A 260 1.51 10.44 8.08
CA LEU A 260 1.56 10.96 9.46
C LEU A 260 1.93 12.44 9.46
N ARG A 261 2.95 12.83 8.68
CA ARG A 261 3.36 14.24 8.54
C ARG A 261 2.25 15.13 7.98
N ARG A 262 1.60 14.72 6.89
CA ARG A 262 0.47 15.48 6.29
C ARG A 262 -0.70 15.65 7.26
N MET A 263 -0.91 14.67 8.13
CA MET A 263 -1.95 14.70 9.15
C MET A 263 -1.52 15.41 10.46
N GLY A 264 -0.29 15.92 10.54
CA GLY A 264 0.24 16.52 11.78
C GLY A 264 0.37 15.52 12.94
N LYS A 265 0.54 14.23 12.64
CA LYS A 265 0.71 13.16 13.63
C LYS A 265 2.18 12.86 13.86
N ASP A 266 2.49 12.27 15.02
CA ASP A 266 3.84 11.85 15.37
C ASP A 266 4.40 10.81 14.37
N ASP A 267 5.60 11.07 13.87
CA ASP A 267 6.37 10.26 12.90
C ASP A 267 7.62 9.61 13.53
N SER A 268 7.73 9.62 14.86
CA SER A 268 8.91 9.13 15.57
C SER A 268 9.14 7.63 15.39
N GLU A 269 8.09 6.82 15.47
CA GLU A 269 8.17 5.37 15.25
C GLU A 269 8.66 5.04 13.83
N THR A 270 8.17 5.75 12.80
CA THR A 270 8.60 5.53 11.41
C THR A 270 10.03 5.97 11.19
N THR A 271 10.45 7.06 11.83
CA THR A 271 11.83 7.58 11.79
C THR A 271 12.83 6.61 12.42
N GLU A 272 12.53 6.10 13.62
CA GLU A 272 13.38 5.11 14.32
C GLU A 272 13.49 3.80 13.54
N MET A 273 12.38 3.37 12.94
CA MET A 273 12.37 2.16 12.12
C MET A 273 13.18 2.34 10.84
N ALA A 274 13.10 3.50 10.18
CA ALA A 274 13.92 3.81 9.00
C ALA A 274 15.43 3.80 9.34
N GLU A 275 15.81 4.38 10.49
CA GLU A 275 17.18 4.32 11.00
C GLU A 275 17.63 2.87 11.20
N THR A 276 16.83 2.11 11.96
CA THR A 276 17.12 0.70 12.29
C THR A 276 17.26 -0.17 11.04
N TRP A 277 16.39 0.01 10.05
CA TRP A 277 16.42 -0.80 8.82
C TRP A 277 17.55 -0.37 7.89
N SER A 278 17.92 0.92 7.85
CA SER A 278 19.03 1.41 7.02
C SER A 278 20.37 0.76 7.35
N GLY A 279 20.57 0.34 8.60
CA GLY A 279 21.75 -0.43 9.05
C GLY A 279 21.68 -1.93 8.76
N LYS A 280 20.51 -2.47 8.41
CA LYS A 280 20.27 -3.90 8.18
C LYS A 280 20.07 -4.26 6.70
N LEU A 281 19.87 -3.27 5.84
CA LEU A 281 19.68 -3.47 4.40
C LEU A 281 21.02 -3.47 3.65
N PRO A 282 21.15 -4.26 2.56
CA PRO A 282 22.28 -4.14 1.65
C PRO A 282 22.27 -2.79 0.92
N ASP A 283 23.41 -2.37 0.38
CA ASP A 283 23.48 -1.20 -0.51
C ASP A 283 22.52 -1.39 -1.68
N SER A 284 21.54 -0.49 -1.74
CA SER A 284 20.38 -0.59 -2.65
C SER A 284 19.65 0.75 -2.66
N SER A 285 18.82 0.98 -3.68
CA SER A 285 17.94 2.16 -3.71
C SER A 285 16.99 2.22 -2.50
N SER A 286 16.58 1.07 -1.97
CA SER A 286 15.76 0.99 -0.74
C SER A 286 16.51 1.49 0.49
N ARG A 287 17.78 1.09 0.64
CA ARG A 287 18.63 1.57 1.74
C ARG A 287 18.91 3.07 1.61
N ALA A 288 19.29 3.54 0.42
CA ALA A 288 19.47 4.96 0.16
C ALA A 288 18.22 5.75 0.55
N TRP A 289 17.05 5.34 0.08
CA TRP A 289 15.79 6.00 0.42
C TRP A 289 15.57 6.11 1.94
N MET A 290 15.88 5.08 2.73
CA MET A 290 15.75 5.12 4.20
C MET A 290 16.73 6.09 4.86
N LEU A 291 18.00 6.08 4.42
CA LEU A 291 19.02 7.02 4.89
C LEU A 291 18.56 8.46 4.62
N ARG A 292 17.98 8.71 3.44
CA ARG A 292 17.41 10.01 3.10
C ARG A 292 16.26 10.40 4.02
N GLN A 293 15.31 9.51 4.29
CA GLN A 293 14.19 9.83 5.19
C GLN A 293 14.67 10.15 6.60
N HIS A 294 15.61 9.36 7.12
CA HIS A 294 16.21 9.61 8.43
C HIS A 294 16.92 10.97 8.47
N GLY A 295 17.73 11.29 7.45
CA GLY A 295 18.38 12.60 7.31
C GLY A 295 17.38 13.75 7.28
N GLN A 296 16.31 13.63 6.49
CA GLN A 296 15.24 14.63 6.42
C GLN A 296 14.51 14.79 7.77
N ALA A 297 14.29 13.70 8.52
CA ALA A 297 13.67 13.76 9.83
C ALA A 297 14.54 14.51 10.85
N LEU A 298 15.86 14.29 10.83
CA LEU A 298 16.80 15.03 11.67
C LEU A 298 16.82 16.53 11.35
N ILE A 299 16.81 16.90 10.08
CA ILE A 299 16.74 18.32 9.65
C ILE A 299 15.47 18.98 10.22
N ARG A 300 14.31 18.33 10.08
CA ARG A 300 13.04 18.84 10.63
C ARG A 300 13.07 19.02 12.15
N ARG A 301 13.88 18.23 12.87
CA ARG A 301 14.06 18.29 14.33
C ARG A 301 15.20 19.24 14.75
N GLY A 302 15.71 20.07 13.83
CA GLY A 302 16.78 21.04 14.10
C GLY A 302 18.19 20.45 14.14
N ARG A 303 18.36 19.14 13.89
CA ARG A 303 19.68 18.47 13.82
C ARG A 303 20.25 18.53 12.41
N THR A 304 20.33 19.74 11.84
CA THR A 304 20.62 19.99 10.42
C THR A 304 21.93 19.37 9.96
N ALA A 305 23.04 19.62 10.67
CA ALA A 305 24.36 19.12 10.26
C ALA A 305 24.44 17.59 10.23
N GLU A 306 23.73 16.92 11.14
CA GLU A 306 23.66 15.46 11.15
C GLU A 306 22.76 14.92 10.06
N GLY A 307 21.60 15.55 9.86
CA GLY A 307 20.69 15.19 8.79
C GLY A 307 21.36 15.29 7.42
N LEU A 308 22.11 16.37 7.15
CA LEU A 308 22.87 16.55 5.90
C LEU A 308 23.89 15.42 5.65
N ARG A 309 24.62 14.95 6.68
CA ARG A 309 25.53 13.80 6.56
C ARG A 309 24.81 12.52 6.12
N TRP A 310 23.60 12.31 6.62
CA TRP A 310 22.78 11.16 6.21
C TRP A 310 22.24 11.30 4.78
N ILE A 311 21.90 12.52 4.35
CA ILE A 311 21.52 12.80 2.95
C ILE A 311 22.69 12.54 2.00
N GLU A 312 23.89 12.97 2.37
CA GLU A 312 25.11 12.72 1.59
C GLU A 312 25.39 11.22 1.50
N ARG A 313 25.40 10.50 2.63
CA ARG A 313 25.54 9.04 2.65
C ARG A 313 24.46 8.33 1.82
N SER A 314 23.22 8.82 1.84
CA SER A 314 22.16 8.31 0.99
C SER A 314 22.51 8.43 -0.49
N SER A 315 23.03 9.59 -0.91
CA SER A 315 23.43 9.82 -2.30
C SER A 315 24.54 8.86 -2.73
N ASP A 316 25.52 8.61 -1.84
CA ASP A 316 26.62 7.68 -2.10
C ASP A 316 26.11 6.25 -2.32
N VAL A 317 25.22 5.78 -1.43
CA VAL A 317 24.62 4.43 -1.54
C VAL A 317 23.78 4.30 -2.81
N GLU A 318 23.04 5.34 -3.22
CA GLU A 318 22.24 5.30 -4.44
C GLU A 318 23.10 5.26 -5.71
N LEU A 319 24.16 6.07 -5.76
CA LEU A 319 25.11 6.10 -6.87
C LEU A 319 25.92 4.80 -6.97
N ALA A 320 26.31 4.22 -5.83
CA ALA A 320 26.97 2.91 -5.81
C ALA A 320 26.05 1.79 -6.34
N ALA A 321 24.75 1.89 -6.11
CA ALA A 321 23.75 0.95 -6.63
C ALA A 321 23.39 1.19 -8.11
N ARG A 322 23.83 2.30 -8.72
CA ARG A 322 23.61 2.66 -10.13
C ARG A 322 24.90 3.23 -10.76
N PRO A 323 25.89 2.37 -11.05
CA PRO A 323 27.20 2.82 -11.55
C PRO A 323 27.13 3.57 -12.89
N ASP A 324 26.06 3.31 -13.65
CA ASP A 324 25.73 3.86 -14.96
C ASP A 324 24.87 5.14 -14.90
N HIS A 325 24.71 5.74 -13.72
CA HIS A 325 23.97 7.00 -13.59
C HIS A 325 24.63 8.11 -14.43
N PRO A 326 23.91 8.76 -15.36
CA PRO A 326 24.51 9.64 -16.36
C PRO A 326 25.16 10.88 -15.74
N GLU A 327 24.59 11.40 -14.66
CA GLU A 327 25.05 12.65 -14.03
C GLU A 327 25.18 12.54 -12.49
N PRO A 328 26.16 11.79 -11.94
CA PRO A 328 26.25 11.49 -10.51
C PRO A 328 26.39 12.72 -9.61
N TRP A 329 27.13 13.73 -10.07
CA TRP A 329 27.29 14.98 -9.33
C TRP A 329 25.97 15.72 -9.18
N SER A 330 25.21 15.87 -10.27
CA SER A 330 23.93 16.58 -10.27
C SER A 330 22.90 15.92 -9.34
N HIS A 331 22.89 14.58 -9.28
CA HIS A 331 22.03 13.83 -8.37
C HIS A 331 22.34 14.15 -6.91
N ARG A 332 23.63 14.17 -6.53
CA ARG A 332 24.06 14.56 -5.18
C ARG A 332 23.71 16.01 -4.87
N ALA A 333 23.97 16.92 -5.81
CA ALA A 333 23.68 18.34 -5.67
C ALA A 333 22.18 18.63 -5.50
N GLU A 334 21.31 17.98 -6.27
CA GLU A 334 19.84 18.11 -6.12
C GLU A 334 19.40 17.66 -4.73
N MET A 335 19.88 16.51 -4.26
CA MET A 335 19.53 15.98 -2.94
C MET A 335 19.97 16.91 -1.80
N LEU A 336 21.18 17.46 -1.88
CA LEU A 336 21.70 18.40 -0.88
C LEU A 336 20.96 19.74 -0.93
N ALA A 337 20.68 20.27 -2.12
CA ALA A 337 19.91 21.50 -2.28
C ALA A 337 18.51 21.37 -1.67
N ASP A 338 17.83 20.24 -1.90
CA ASP A 338 16.54 19.94 -1.26
C ASP A 338 16.63 19.89 0.27
N ALA A 339 17.70 19.32 0.80
CA ALA A 339 17.94 19.24 2.23
C ALA A 339 18.23 20.62 2.85
N HIS A 340 19.00 21.48 2.17
CA HIS A 340 19.23 22.86 2.60
C HIS A 340 17.96 23.71 2.56
N LEU A 341 17.13 23.56 1.52
CA LEU A 341 15.80 24.19 1.49
C LEU A 341 14.92 23.73 2.66
N MET A 342 14.94 22.44 2.99
CA MET A 342 14.22 21.91 4.16
C MET A 342 14.76 22.48 5.48
N ALA A 343 16.05 22.77 5.55
CA ALA A 343 16.70 23.40 6.70
C ALA A 343 16.45 24.91 6.79
N GLY A 344 15.79 25.52 5.80
CA GLY A 344 15.57 26.97 5.73
C GLY A 344 16.81 27.75 5.28
N ASP A 345 17.74 27.13 4.56
CA ASP A 345 18.98 27.75 4.06
C ASP A 345 19.01 27.77 2.52
N PRO A 346 18.30 28.72 1.89
CA PRO A 346 18.24 28.81 0.43
C PRO A 346 19.54 29.30 -0.21
N CYS A 347 20.42 29.95 0.56
CA CYS A 347 21.76 30.34 0.10
C CYS A 347 22.66 29.10 -0.06
N ALA A 348 22.69 28.22 0.94
CA ALA A 348 23.41 26.95 0.82
C ALA A 348 22.79 26.04 -0.25
N ALA A 349 21.47 26.07 -0.44
CA ALA A 349 20.82 25.35 -1.52
C ALA A 349 21.26 25.84 -2.91
N ALA A 350 21.39 27.17 -3.09
CA ALA A 350 21.91 27.76 -4.31
C ALA A 350 23.39 27.43 -4.53
N ALA A 351 24.20 27.43 -3.47
CA ALA A 351 25.60 27.03 -3.52
C ALA A 351 25.78 25.56 -3.91
N ALA A 352 24.91 24.67 -3.43
CA ALA A 352 24.95 23.23 -3.74
C ALA A 352 24.77 22.93 -5.24
N VAL A 353 24.06 23.79 -5.99
CA VAL A 353 23.86 23.64 -7.45
C VAL A 353 24.87 24.43 -8.29
N ASP A 354 25.88 25.06 -7.66
CA ASP A 354 27.06 25.72 -8.26
C ASP A 354 26.75 26.72 -9.39
N GLY A 355 25.54 27.30 -9.42
CA GLY A 355 25.13 28.25 -10.47
C GLY A 355 25.07 27.66 -11.90
N ARG A 356 25.30 26.35 -12.10
CA ARG A 356 25.23 25.66 -13.39
C ARG A 356 23.76 25.41 -13.75
N ARG A 357 23.08 26.50 -14.12
CA ARG A 357 21.67 26.50 -14.52
C ARG A 357 21.41 25.73 -15.81
N GLU A 358 22.44 25.45 -16.58
CA GLU A 358 22.32 24.86 -17.91
C GLU A 358 22.59 23.35 -17.85
N ARG A 359 21.49 22.59 -18.02
CA ARG A 359 21.39 21.17 -18.47
C ARG A 359 21.29 20.02 -17.46
N CYS A 360 21.58 20.17 -16.16
CA CYS A 360 21.63 18.99 -15.27
C CYS A 360 20.55 18.91 -14.17
N PHE A 361 19.70 19.92 -13.98
CA PHE A 361 18.72 19.95 -12.89
C PHE A 361 17.28 20.18 -13.37
N PRO A 362 16.27 19.60 -12.71
CA PRO A 362 14.87 19.84 -13.06
C PRO A 362 14.47 21.29 -12.73
N PRO A 363 13.76 22.01 -13.62
CA PRO A 363 13.43 23.43 -13.42
C PRO A 363 12.70 23.73 -12.09
N LYS A 364 11.95 22.75 -11.56
CA LYS A 364 11.28 22.83 -10.26
C LYS A 364 12.23 23.20 -9.10
N LEU A 365 13.48 22.74 -9.14
CA LEU A 365 14.45 22.96 -8.08
C LEU A 365 14.88 24.44 -8.04
N PHE A 366 15.20 25.00 -9.20
CA PHE A 366 15.55 26.41 -9.32
C PHE A 366 14.42 27.34 -8.89
N VAL A 367 13.19 27.06 -9.32
CA VAL A 367 12.03 27.85 -8.90
C VAL A 367 11.89 27.83 -7.37
N ARG A 368 12.08 26.69 -6.72
CA ARG A 368 12.03 26.57 -5.25
C ARG A 368 13.16 27.32 -4.55
N ILE A 369 14.40 27.22 -5.05
CA ILE A 369 15.55 27.94 -4.49
C ILE A 369 15.35 29.45 -4.57
N GLU A 370 15.00 29.95 -5.76
CA GLU A 370 14.81 31.37 -5.99
C GLU A 370 13.63 31.94 -5.20
N HIS A 371 12.52 31.18 -5.11
CA HIS A 371 11.38 31.56 -4.29
C HIS A 371 11.76 31.67 -2.81
N ALA A 372 12.52 30.70 -2.29
CA ALA A 372 12.99 30.72 -0.91
C ALA A 372 14.00 31.85 -0.66
N ASN A 373 14.74 32.30 -1.69
CA ASN A 373 15.57 33.51 -1.66
C ASN A 373 14.78 34.82 -1.84
N GLY A 374 13.44 34.77 -1.89
CA GLY A 374 12.57 35.96 -1.95
C GLY A 374 12.25 36.47 -3.36
N ARG A 375 12.63 35.76 -4.43
CA ARG A 375 12.18 36.10 -5.79
C ARG A 375 10.69 35.76 -5.93
N ALA A 376 9.91 36.72 -6.44
CA ALA A 376 8.53 36.46 -6.82
C ALA A 376 8.48 35.39 -7.91
N VAL A 377 7.70 34.33 -7.68
CA VAL A 377 7.45 33.30 -8.69
C VAL A 377 6.43 33.86 -9.66
N SER A 378 6.77 33.89 -10.95
CA SER A 378 5.85 34.37 -11.98
C SER A 378 4.65 33.43 -12.13
N GLU A 379 3.55 33.96 -12.66
CA GLU A 379 2.37 33.16 -12.98
C GLU A 379 2.69 32.05 -13.98
N ALA A 380 3.65 32.28 -14.89
CA ALA A 380 4.18 31.30 -15.84
C ALA A 380 4.91 30.13 -15.14
N GLU A 381 5.79 30.43 -14.18
CA GLU A 381 6.50 29.42 -13.40
C GLU A 381 5.55 28.61 -12.51
N MET A 382 4.54 29.26 -11.92
CA MET A 382 3.50 28.57 -11.15
C MET A 382 2.58 27.72 -12.03
N ALA A 383 2.19 28.20 -13.21
CA ALA A 383 1.41 27.43 -14.19
C ALA A 383 2.20 26.22 -14.70
N TRP A 384 3.50 26.37 -14.91
CA TRP A 384 4.39 25.27 -15.27
C TRP A 384 4.53 24.24 -14.16
N LEU A 385 4.71 24.68 -12.92
CA LEU A 385 4.73 23.78 -11.78
C LEU A 385 3.42 23.00 -11.70
N ARG A 386 2.26 23.67 -11.78
CA ARG A 386 0.93 23.03 -11.73
C ARG A 386 0.70 22.03 -12.87
N TRP A 387 1.02 22.39 -14.10
CA TRP A 387 0.95 21.49 -15.26
C TRP A 387 1.83 20.25 -15.06
N ARG A 388 3.09 20.43 -14.64
CA ARG A 388 4.06 19.33 -14.47
C ARG A 388 3.75 18.43 -13.27
N THR A 389 3.28 18.99 -12.16
CA THR A 389 3.08 18.25 -10.90
C THR A 389 1.66 17.72 -10.71
N HIS A 390 0.66 18.42 -11.24
CA HIS A 390 -0.77 18.09 -11.05
C HIS A 390 -1.47 17.72 -12.37
N GLY A 391 -0.77 17.77 -13.51
CA GLY A 391 -1.36 17.46 -14.82
C GLY A 391 -2.42 18.48 -15.26
N GLU A 392 -2.46 19.67 -14.65
CA GLU A 392 -3.39 20.73 -15.02
C GLU A 392 -3.16 21.21 -16.46
N ARG A 393 -4.20 21.73 -17.12
CA ARG A 393 -4.09 22.25 -18.49
C ARG A 393 -3.19 23.49 -18.51
N TRP A 394 -2.22 23.53 -19.43
CA TRP A 394 -1.39 24.71 -19.66
C TRP A 394 -2.26 25.91 -20.11
N PRO A 395 -2.14 27.10 -19.48
CA PRO A 395 -2.99 28.24 -19.83
C PRO A 395 -2.74 28.78 -21.25
N ASP A 396 -3.82 28.93 -22.02
CA ASP A 396 -3.81 29.51 -23.36
C ASP A 396 -3.50 31.02 -23.26
N GLY A 397 -2.21 31.39 -23.36
CA GLY A 397 -1.73 32.78 -23.23
C GLY A 397 -0.29 32.90 -22.69
N LEU A 398 0.20 31.85 -22.03
CA LEU A 398 1.58 31.77 -21.52
C LEU A 398 2.52 30.99 -22.46
N ALA A 399 2.03 30.62 -23.65
CA ALA A 399 2.73 29.79 -24.63
C ALA A 399 3.99 30.44 -25.25
N GLY A 400 4.27 31.72 -24.96
CA GLY A 400 5.44 32.46 -25.46
C GLY A 400 6.22 33.24 -24.42
N SER A 401 5.89 33.13 -23.12
CA SER A 401 6.54 33.91 -22.05
C SER A 401 7.71 33.18 -21.38
N VAL A 402 8.02 31.97 -21.83
CA VAL A 402 9.19 31.21 -21.38
C VAL A 402 9.89 30.74 -22.65
N GLU A 403 11.15 31.11 -22.85
CA GLU A 403 12.02 30.49 -23.85
C GLU A 403 12.23 29.01 -23.45
N ILE A 404 11.22 28.17 -23.70
CA ILE A 404 11.28 26.70 -23.59
C ILE A 404 11.42 26.12 -25.01
N GLY A 405 12.21 26.78 -25.85
CA GLY A 405 12.60 26.28 -27.15
C GLY A 405 13.95 25.58 -27.04
N GLU A 406 13.98 24.40 -26.39
CA GLU A 406 15.04 23.36 -26.50
C GLU A 406 14.96 22.29 -25.38
N VAL A 407 14.04 22.41 -24.42
CA VAL A 407 13.93 21.54 -23.22
C VAL A 407 13.02 20.31 -23.45
N GLU A 408 12.92 19.84 -24.70
CA GLU A 408 11.94 18.81 -25.09
C GLU A 408 12.54 17.44 -25.45
N ARG A 409 13.83 17.20 -25.20
CA ARG A 409 14.42 15.87 -25.39
C ARG A 409 15.29 15.49 -24.22
N GLU A 410 15.10 14.25 -23.78
CA GLU A 410 16.01 13.48 -22.93
C GLU A 410 15.95 13.72 -21.42
N VAL A 411 15.02 13.03 -20.75
CA VAL A 411 15.30 12.38 -19.45
C VAL A 411 14.63 10.99 -19.43
N PRO A 412 15.37 9.90 -19.13
CA PRO A 412 14.86 8.54 -19.11
C PRO A 412 13.97 8.32 -17.89
N VAL A 413 12.68 8.16 -18.15
CA VAL A 413 11.74 7.54 -17.23
C VAL A 413 11.96 6.03 -17.33
N SER A 414 11.98 5.31 -16.21
CA SER A 414 11.99 3.84 -16.25
C SER A 414 10.89 3.34 -17.23
N PRO A 415 11.21 2.42 -18.17
CA PRO A 415 10.28 1.94 -19.21
C PRO A 415 8.96 1.34 -18.70
N SER A 416 8.86 1.05 -17.40
CA SER A 416 7.63 0.54 -16.76
C SER A 416 6.63 1.64 -16.41
N TRP A 417 7.08 2.88 -16.17
CA TRP A 417 6.20 3.99 -15.79
C TRP A 417 5.59 4.75 -16.99
N GLN A 418 6.25 4.75 -18.15
CA GLN A 418 5.76 5.43 -19.36
C GLN A 418 4.57 4.74 -20.03
N ARG A 419 4.43 3.42 -19.91
CA ARG A 419 3.35 2.70 -20.62
C ARG A 419 1.95 2.94 -20.05
N SER A 420 1.84 3.33 -18.78
CA SER A 420 0.53 3.53 -18.13
C SER A 420 -0.06 4.94 -18.30
N ILE A 421 0.75 5.93 -18.70
CA ILE A 421 0.26 7.30 -18.97
C ILE A 421 -0.08 7.49 -20.46
N SER A 422 0.49 6.66 -21.33
CA SER A 422 0.36 6.77 -22.79
C SER A 422 -0.94 6.20 -23.38
N SER A 423 -1.85 5.67 -22.55
CA SER A 423 -3.07 4.96 -23.00
C SER A 423 -4.37 5.71 -22.72
N ILE A 424 -4.33 7.01 -22.45
CA ILE A 424 -5.53 7.86 -22.50
C ILE A 424 -5.82 8.18 -23.97
N PRO A 425 -6.92 7.69 -24.58
CA PRO A 425 -7.29 8.11 -25.92
C PRO A 425 -7.59 9.61 -25.91
N ALA A 426 -6.94 10.36 -26.80
CA ALA A 426 -7.26 11.75 -27.07
C ALA A 426 -8.77 11.87 -27.37
N ARG A 427 -9.47 12.80 -26.70
CA ARG A 427 -10.85 13.12 -27.06
C ARG A 427 -10.90 13.51 -28.54
N PRO A 428 -11.91 13.04 -29.31
CA PRO A 428 -12.06 13.45 -30.69
C PRO A 428 -12.25 14.97 -30.74
N SER A 429 -11.42 15.63 -31.54
CA SER A 429 -11.54 17.04 -31.88
C SER A 429 -12.91 17.26 -32.50
N GLY A 430 -13.78 17.97 -31.78
CA GLY A 430 -15.01 18.49 -32.34
C GLY A 430 -14.66 19.43 -33.49
N GLN A 431 -15.04 19.03 -34.71
CA GLN A 431 -15.08 19.90 -35.87
C GLN A 431 -15.96 21.11 -35.54
N ARG A 432 -15.36 22.31 -35.63
CA ARG A 432 -16.09 23.53 -35.93
C ARG A 432 -15.71 23.92 -37.36
N SER A 433 -16.70 23.82 -38.24
CA SER A 433 -16.91 24.41 -39.58
C SER A 433 -17.37 23.31 -40.53
#